data_AF-M1BKF2-F1
#
_entry.id   AF-M1BKF2-F1
#
_cell.length_a   1.000
_cell.length_b   1.000
_cell.length_c   1.000
_cell.angle_alpha   90.00
_cell.angle_beta   90.00
_cell.angle_gamma   90.00
#
_symmetry.space_group_name_H-M   'P 1'
#
loop_
_entity.id
_entity.type
_entity.pdbx_description
1 polymer ?
#
loop_
_entity_poly.entity_id
_entity_poly.type
_entity_poly.pdbx_seq_one_letter_code
_entity_poly.pdbx_strand_id
1 'polypeptide(L)'
;MYDLLENYCEFIMINLPCIRKHKECPDDINEAVSSLIFASARLGDLPELAAIRKFFSERYGQRFEKSALQLLPGNVVSYQVKAFFET
;
A
#
# COMPACT_ATOMS: atom_id res chain seq x y z
N MET A 1 -13.00 -3.51 7.24
CA MET A 1 -11.59 -3.05 7.15
C MET A 1 -10.70 -4.17 6.65
N TYR A 2 -10.66 -5.30 7.35
CA TYR A 2 -9.91 -6.46 6.90
C TYR A 2 -10.34 -6.95 5.51
N ASP A 3 -11.63 -6.93 5.18
CA ASP A 3 -12.11 -7.30 3.83
C ASP A 3 -11.53 -6.39 2.74
N LEU A 4 -11.40 -5.09 3.01
CA LEU A 4 -10.82 -4.14 2.06
C LEU A 4 -9.32 -4.39 1.88
N LEU A 5 -8.60 -4.67 2.97
CA LEU A 5 -7.18 -5.01 2.90
C LEU A 5 -6.96 -6.35 2.18
N GLU A 6 -7.83 -7.34 2.42
CA GLU A 6 -7.82 -8.63 1.75
C GLU A 6 -8.05 -8.47 0.25
N ASN A 7 -9.05 -7.68 -0.16
CA ASN A 7 -9.28 -7.34 -1.56
C ASN A 7 -8.07 -6.66 -2.22
N TYR A 8 -7.38 -5.75 -1.52
CA TYR A 8 -6.15 -5.14 -2.02
C TYR A 8 -5.00 -6.15 -2.13
N CYS A 9 -4.87 -7.07 -1.17
CA CYS A 9 -3.88 -8.15 -1.24
C CYS A 9 -4.15 -9.08 -2.43
N GLU A 10 -5.39 -9.50 -2.66
CA GLU A 10 -5.79 -10.31 -3.81
C GLU A 10 -5.50 -9.58 -5.13
N PHE A 11 -5.89 -8.31 -5.22
CA PHE A 11 -5.64 -7.48 -6.39
C PHE A 11 -4.15 -7.35 -6.72
N ILE A 12 -3.30 -7.12 -5.72
CA ILE A 12 -1.84 -7.08 -5.88
C ILE A 12 -1.32 -8.44 -6.32
N MET A 13 -1.84 -9.54 -5.77
CA MET A 13 -1.43 -10.88 -6.15
C MET A 13 -1.72 -11.19 -7.62
N ILE A 14 -2.92 -10.83 -8.10
CA ILE A 14 -3.30 -10.98 -9.52
C ILE A 14 -2.37 -10.16 -10.42
N ASN A 15 -1.98 -8.96 -9.98
CA ASN A 15 -1.13 -8.05 -10.75
C ASN A 15 0.38 -8.20 -10.50
N LEU A 16 0.82 -9.17 -9.70
CA LEU A 16 2.24 -9.46 -9.43
C LEU A 16 3.12 -9.54 -10.70
N PRO A 17 2.68 -10.17 -11.81
CA PRO A 17 3.46 -10.19 -13.04
C PRO A 17 3.70 -8.80 -13.63
N CYS A 18 2.72 -7.89 -13.52
CA CYS A 18 2.85 -6.50 -13.94
C CYS A 18 3.82 -5.76 -13.02
N ILE A 19 3.60 -5.84 -11.71
CA ILE A 19 4.47 -5.24 -10.68
C ILE A 19 5.93 -5.62 -10.90
N ARG A 20 6.22 -6.88 -11.21
CA ARG A 20 7.58 -7.40 -11.43
C ARG A 20 8.25 -6.85 -12.70
N LYS A 21 7.48 -6.54 -13.74
CA LYS A 21 7.99 -6.01 -15.03
C LYS A 21 8.30 -4.52 -14.98
N HIS A 22 7.54 -3.74 -14.21
CA HIS A 22 7.70 -2.30 -14.12
C HIS A 22 8.62 -1.88 -12.97
N LYS A 23 9.49 -0.90 -13.22
CA LYS A 23 10.38 -0.29 -12.21
C LYS A 23 9.64 0.67 -11.30
N GLU A 24 8.61 1.33 -11.82
CA GLU A 24 7.71 2.22 -11.08
C GLU A 24 6.40 1.51 -10.77
N CYS A 25 5.69 1.97 -9.75
CA CYS A 25 4.39 1.40 -9.38
C CYS A 25 3.35 1.83 -10.43
N PRO A 26 2.70 0.89 -11.13
CA PRO A 26 1.65 1.24 -12.08
C PRO A 26 0.51 1.99 -11.39
N ASP A 27 -0.07 3.00 -12.04
CA ASP A 27 -1.10 3.86 -11.44
C ASP A 27 -2.32 3.04 -10.95
N ASP A 28 -2.74 2.03 -11.72
CA ASP A 28 -3.84 1.13 -11.38
C ASP A 28 -3.61 0.33 -10.09
N ILE A 29 -2.34 0.14 -9.70
CA ILE A 29 -1.92 -0.66 -8.54
C ILE A 29 -1.50 0.23 -7.36
N ASN A 30 -1.12 1.48 -7.65
CA ASN A 30 -0.54 2.40 -6.69
C ASN A 30 -1.49 2.69 -5.52
N GLU A 31 -2.81 2.81 -5.76
CA GLU A 31 -3.78 2.98 -4.68
C GLU A 31 -3.74 1.81 -3.69
N ALA A 32 -3.82 0.57 -4.19
CA ALA A 32 -3.82 -0.62 -3.36
C ALA A 32 -2.54 -0.72 -2.52
N VAL A 33 -1.38 -0.53 -3.17
CA VAL A 33 -0.06 -0.60 -2.51
C VAL A 33 0.09 0.50 -1.46
N SER A 34 -0.21 1.75 -1.83
CA SER A 34 -0.15 2.89 -0.91
C SER A 34 -1.08 2.70 0.29
N SER A 35 -2.26 2.12 0.07
CA SER A 35 -3.23 1.83 1.11
C SER A 35 -2.75 0.75 2.09
N LEU A 36 -2.15 -0.34 1.58
CA LEU A 36 -1.55 -1.37 2.45
C LEU A 36 -0.35 -0.83 3.23
N ILE A 37 0.50 0.00 2.60
CA ILE A 37 1.61 0.67 3.30
C ILE A 37 1.08 1.54 4.43
N PHE A 38 0.08 2.38 4.16
CA PHE A 38 -0.51 3.25 5.16
C PHE A 38 -1.14 2.46 6.32
N ALA A 39 -1.85 1.38 6.02
CA ALA A 39 -2.46 0.50 7.02
C ALA A 39 -1.40 -0.24 7.87
N SER A 40 -0.28 -0.66 7.27
CA SER A 40 0.79 -1.38 7.98
C SER A 40 1.44 -0.60 9.13
N ALA A 41 1.37 0.74 9.12
CA ALA A 41 1.90 1.57 10.22
C ALA A 41 0.91 1.71 11.38
N ARG A 42 -0.36 1.33 11.17
CA ARG A 42 -1.46 1.52 12.11
C ARG A 42 -1.98 0.20 12.67
N LEU A 43 -1.88 -0.87 11.88
CA LEU A 43 -2.17 -2.24 12.29
C LEU A 43 -0.87 -2.92 12.76
N GLY A 44 -0.35 -2.47 13.90
CA GLY A 44 0.94 -2.94 14.45
C GLY A 44 1.01 -4.44 14.73
N ASP A 45 -0.14 -5.12 14.84
CA ASP A 45 -0.24 -6.53 15.17
C ASP A 45 -0.20 -7.47 13.94
N LEU A 46 -0.07 -6.92 12.72
CA LEU A 46 -0.03 -7.70 11.47
C LEU A 46 1.38 -7.68 10.84
N PRO A 47 2.25 -8.67 11.15
CA PRO A 47 3.60 -8.74 10.58
C PRO A 47 3.60 -8.87 9.04
N GLU A 48 2.55 -9.44 8.46
CA GLU A 48 2.37 -9.58 7.02
C GLU A 48 2.31 -8.22 6.32
N LEU A 49 1.60 -7.24 6.91
CA LEU A 49 1.52 -5.88 6.37
C LEU A 49 2.87 -5.16 6.47
N ALA A 50 3.63 -5.40 7.54
CA ALA A 50 4.98 -4.87 7.67
C ALA A 50 5.93 -5.43 6.60
N ALA A 51 5.81 -6.72 6.27
CA ALA A 51 6.56 -7.34 5.19
C ALA A 51 6.18 -6.76 3.81
N ILE A 52 4.89 -6.54 3.56
CA ILE A 52 4.40 -5.89 2.33
C ILE A 52 4.97 -4.47 2.21
N ARG A 53 4.91 -3.68 3.28
CA ARG A 53 5.50 -2.33 3.29
C ARG A 53 6.99 -2.37 2.95
N LYS A 54 7.75 -3.26 3.59
CA LYS A 54 9.18 -3.40 3.34
C LYS A 54 9.46 -3.78 1.88
N PHE A 55 8.74 -4.75 1.34
CA PHE A 55 8.89 -5.19 -0.05
C PHE A 55 8.68 -4.05 -1.04
N PHE A 56 7.61 -3.26 -0.88
CA PHE A 56 7.33 -2.14 -1.80
C PHE A 56 8.25 -0.94 -1.57
N SER A 57 8.73 -0.71 -0.35
CA SER A 57 9.76 0.29 -0.06
C SER A 57 11.10 -0.05 -0.72
N GLU A 58 11.53 -1.32 -0.67
CA GLU A 58 12.74 -1.78 -1.36
C GLU A 58 12.60 -1.67 -2.89
N ARG A 59 11.39 -1.89 -3.41
CA ARG A 59 11.13 -1.86 -4.85
C ARG A 59 10.97 -0.46 -5.43
N TYR A 60 10.20 0.42 -4.78
CA TYR A 60 9.83 1.74 -5.29
C TYR A 60 10.47 2.91 -4.53
N GLY A 61 11.23 2.60 -3.48
CA GLY A 61 12.03 3.54 -2.72
C GLY A 61 11.31 4.13 -1.51
N GLN A 62 12.11 4.64 -0.57
CA GLN A 62 11.60 5.21 0.70
C GLN A 62 10.73 6.45 0.50
N ARG A 63 10.90 7.20 -0.60
CA ARG A 63 10.03 8.35 -0.89
C ARG A 63 8.59 7.92 -1.17
N PHE A 64 8.42 6.78 -1.86
CA PHE A 64 7.12 6.20 -2.13
C PHE A 64 6.45 5.77 -0.82
N GLU A 65 7.16 5.00 0.01
CA GLU A 65 6.69 4.62 1.35
C GLU A 65 6.31 5.83 2.19
N LYS A 66 7.19 6.84 2.30
CA LYS A 66 6.95 8.04 3.09
C LYS A 66 5.72 8.82 2.61
N SER A 67 5.53 8.91 1.28
CA SER A 67 4.37 9.59 0.69
C SER A 67 3.06 8.95 1.13
N ALA A 68 2.99 7.61 1.07
CA ALA A 68 1.84 6.85 1.53
C ALA A 68 1.63 6.96 3.04
N LEU A 69 2.68 6.79 3.85
CA LEU A 69 2.58 6.81 5.31
C LEU A 69 2.13 8.17 5.87
N GLN A 70 2.64 9.27 5.31
CA GLN A 70 2.42 10.63 5.79
C GLN A 70 1.32 11.38 5.03
N LEU A 71 0.63 10.71 4.09
CA LEU A 71 -0.40 11.32 3.25
C LEU A 71 0.08 12.62 2.57
N LEU A 72 1.30 12.60 2.03
CA LEU A 72 1.87 13.78 1.36
C LEU A 72 1.01 14.20 0.15
N PRO A 73 1.09 15.46 -0.32
CA PRO A 73 0.36 15.90 -1.50
C PRO A 73 0.63 14.99 -2.71
N GLY A 74 -0.44 14.56 -3.38
CA GLY A 74 -0.36 13.59 -4.48
C GLY A 74 -0.36 12.12 -4.05
N ASN A 75 -0.56 11.81 -2.76
CA ASN A 75 -0.81 10.43 -2.34
C ASN A 75 -2.11 9.89 -2.95
N VAL A 76 -2.12 8.59 -3.18
CA VAL A 76 -3.26 7.85 -3.72
C VAL A 76 -3.80 6.85 -2.70
N VAL A 77 -3.61 7.08 -1.40
CA VAL A 77 -4.18 6.21 -0.36
C VAL A 77 -5.70 6.28 -0.46
N SER A 78 -6.35 5.12 -0.45
CA SER A 78 -7.80 4.97 -0.51
C SER A 78 -8.49 5.82 0.54
N TYR A 79 -9.55 6.52 0.13
CA TYR A 79 -10.36 7.32 1.03
C TYR A 79 -10.95 6.48 2.16
N GLN A 80 -11.39 5.26 1.86
CA GLN A 80 -11.97 4.35 2.86
C GLN A 80 -10.96 3.97 3.94
N VAL A 81 -9.70 3.72 3.54
CA VAL A 81 -8.61 3.40 4.47
C VAL A 81 -8.25 4.62 5.32
N LYS A 82 -8.16 5.82 4.73
CA LYS A 82 -7.91 7.06 5.49
C LYS A 82 -8.99 7.31 6.54
N ALA A 83 -10.26 7.30 6.11
CA ALA A 83 -11.40 7.54 6.98
C ALA A 83 -11.45 6.57 8.17
N PHE A 84 -11.09 5.30 7.94
CA PHE A 84 -11.06 4.29 9.01
C PHE A 84 -10.05 4.62 10.13
N PHE A 85 -8.92 5.23 9.80
CA PHE A 85 -7.85 5.52 10.77
C PHE A 85 -7.82 6.98 11.26
N GLU A 86 -8.63 7.86 10.68
CA GLU A 86 -8.80 9.25 11.12
C GLU A 86 -9.96 9.44 12.13
N THR A 87 -10.73 8.38 12.42
CA THR A 87 -11.80 8.36 13.43
C THR A 87 -11.29 7.76 14.75
#